data_AF-A0A975PJW5-F1
#
_entry.id   AF-A0A975PJW5-F1
#
_cell.length_a   1.000
_cell.length_b   1.000
_cell.length_c   1.000
_cell.angle_alpha   90.00
_cell.angle_beta   90.00
_cell.angle_gamma   90.00
#
_symmetry.space_group_name_H-M   'P 1'
#
loop_
_entity.id
_entity.type
_entity.pdbx_description
1 polymer ?
#
loop_
_entity_poly.entity_id
_entity_poly.type
_entity_poly.pdbx_seq_one_letter_code
_entity_poly.pdbx_strand_id
1 'polypeptide(L)'
;MDDLIYNYCALCEAIFSPEEILPEVVLRKYGLLELTDKQLRRLEAMEMKRLHEEKMTLNEIGKRFNMSDSGVYRRIKKVKEVGE
;
A
#
# COMPACT_ATOMS: atom_id res chain seq x y z
N MET A 1 24.88 0.43 12.14
CA MET A 1 23.92 -0.70 12.19
C MET A 1 23.73 -1.11 10.74
N ASP A 2 23.90 -2.39 10.42
CA ASP A 2 24.16 -2.88 9.04
C ASP A 2 22.88 -2.86 8.19
N ASP A 3 22.93 -2.24 7.00
CA ASP A 3 21.79 -2.14 6.07
C ASP A 3 21.22 -3.52 5.72
N LEU A 4 22.05 -4.57 5.79
CA LEU A 4 21.64 -5.96 5.58
C LEU A 4 20.60 -6.43 6.62
N ILE A 5 20.72 -5.98 7.87
CA ILE A 5 19.77 -6.34 8.94
C ILE A 5 18.42 -5.69 8.67
N TYR A 6 18.40 -4.43 8.26
CA TYR A 6 17.16 -3.73 7.93
C TYR A 6 16.48 -4.31 6.69
N ASN A 7 17.24 -4.71 5.68
CA ASN A 7 16.71 -5.43 4.52
C ASN A 7 16.06 -6.76 4.92
N TYR A 8 16.70 -7.54 5.80
CA TYR A 8 16.14 -8.79 6.30
C TYR A 8 14.84 -8.57 7.08
N CYS A 9 14.82 -7.61 8.01
CA CYS A 9 13.62 -7.27 8.78
C CYS A 9 12.48 -6.78 7.88
N ALA A 10 12.78 -5.93 6.89
CA ALA A 10 11.80 -5.46 5.92
C ALA A 10 11.18 -6.62 5.11
N LEU A 11 12.01 -7.57 4.67
CA LEU A 11 11.54 -8.74 3.96
C LEU A 11 10.63 -9.62 4.84
N CYS A 12 11.04 -9.88 6.08
CA CYS A 12 10.23 -10.66 7.02
C CYS A 12 8.87 -10.00 7.29
N GLU A 13 8.85 -8.68 7.51
CA GLU A 13 7.60 -7.96 7.76
C GLU A 13 6.67 -7.98 6.54
N ALA A 14 7.20 -7.83 5.33
CA ALA A 14 6.40 -7.90 4.11
C ALA A 14 5.83 -9.31 3.86
N ILE A 15 6.59 -10.38 4.13
CA ILE A 15 6.16 -11.77 3.91
C ILE A 15 5.14 -12.24 4.96
N PHE A 16 5.33 -11.86 6.22
CA PHE A 16 4.54 -12.38 7.34
C PHE A 16 3.42 -11.44 7.79
N SER A 17 3.17 -10.33 7.08
CA SER A 17 2.08 -9.42 7.42
C SER A 17 0.71 -10.12 7.32
N PRO A 18 -0.17 -9.98 8.34
CA PRO A 18 -1.54 -10.52 8.28
C PRO A 18 -2.46 -9.69 7.37
N GLU A 19 -2.05 -8.46 7.05
CA GLU A 19 -2.78 -7.52 6.19
C GLU A 19 -1.95 -7.21 4.93
N GLU A 20 -2.60 -6.71 3.89
CA GLU A 20 -1.90 -6.25 2.70
C GLU A 20 -1.11 -4.99 3.05
N ILE A 21 0.22 -5.10 3.03
CA ILE A 21 1.12 -3.98 3.23
C ILE A 21 1.98 -3.85 1.98
N LEU A 22 1.93 -2.67 1.37
CA LEU A 22 2.80 -2.37 0.24
C LEU A 22 4.28 -2.44 0.66
N PRO A 23 5.15 -3.09 -0.14
CA PRO A 23 6.58 -3.15 0.14
C PRO A 23 7.20 -1.78 0.44
N GLU A 24 6.74 -0.72 -0.23
CA GLU A 24 7.23 0.64 -0.03
C GLU A 24 6.94 1.20 1.37
N VAL A 25 5.82 0.80 1.98
CA VAL A 25 5.49 1.16 3.37
C VAL A 25 6.52 0.53 4.31
N VAL A 26 6.84 -0.75 4.08
CA VAL A 26 7.80 -1.50 4.87
C VAL A 26 9.21 -0.93 4.68
N LEU A 27 9.64 -0.75 3.44
CA LEU A 27 10.97 -0.19 3.13
C LEU A 27 11.16 1.21 3.73
N ARG A 28 10.14 2.08 3.68
CA ARG A 28 10.20 3.38 4.35
C ARG A 28 10.33 3.25 5.86
N LYS A 29 9.59 2.34 6.49
CA LYS A 29 9.66 2.11 7.95
C LYS A 29 11.08 1.77 8.41
N TYR A 30 11.82 1.01 7.59
CA TYR A 30 13.21 0.64 7.87
C TYR A 30 14.24 1.66 7.37
N GLY A 31 13.83 2.81 6.83
CA GLY A 31 14.75 3.83 6.29
C GLY A 31 15.42 3.44 4.98
N LEU A 32 14.94 2.39 4.32
CA LEU A 32 15.48 1.85 3.06
C LEU A 32 14.92 2.57 1.83
N LEU A 33 13.86 3.36 2.01
CA LEU A 33 13.20 4.12 0.96
C LEU A 33 12.68 5.45 1.49
N GLU A 34 13.08 6.55 0.87
CA GLU A 34 12.57 7.88 1.21
C GLU A 34 11.31 8.20 0.38
N LEU A 35 10.16 8.18 1.04
CA LEU A 35 8.89 8.62 0.47
C LEU A 35 8.13 9.50 1.47
N THR A 36 7.57 10.60 0.97
CA THR A 36 6.62 11.39 1.74
C THR A 36 5.34 10.59 1.99
N ASP A 37 4.60 10.94 3.06
CA ASP A 37 3.29 10.35 3.33
C ASP A 37 2.32 10.52 2.14
N LYS A 38 2.46 11.62 1.39
CA LYS A 38 1.64 11.88 0.20
C LYS A 38 1.92 10.86 -0.92
N GLN A 39 3.18 10.50 -1.13
CA GLN A 39 3.57 9.51 -2.14
C GLN A 39 3.10 8.10 -1.74
N LEU A 40 3.27 7.69 -0.49
CA LEU A 40 2.78 6.37 -0.04
C LEU A 40 1.27 6.25 -0.15
N ARG A 41 0.53 7.27 0.30
CA ARG A 41 -0.93 7.32 0.14
C ARG A 41 -1.39 7.24 -1.32
N ARG A 42 -0.53 7.67 -2.27
CA ARG A 42 -0.79 7.57 -3.71
C ARG A 42 -0.51 6.15 -4.22
N LEU A 43 0.57 5.52 -3.77
CA LEU A 43 0.89 4.12 -4.09
C LEU A 43 -0.20 3.17 -3.59
N GLU A 44 -0.65 3.32 -2.34
CA GLU A 44 -1.79 2.55 -1.79
C GLU A 44 -3.03 2.70 -2.68
N ALA A 45 -3.34 3.94 -3.09
CA ALA A 45 -4.51 4.20 -3.92
C ALA A 45 -4.38 3.62 -5.34
N MET A 46 -3.16 3.58 -5.90
CA MET A 46 -2.89 2.93 -7.17
C MET A 46 -3.05 1.41 -7.07
N GLU A 47 -2.57 0.80 -6.00
CA GLU A 47 -2.74 -0.64 -5.79
C GLU A 47 -4.20 -1.02 -5.59
N MET A 48 -4.95 -0.25 -4.78
CA MET A 48 -6.40 -0.42 -4.67
C MET A 48 -7.12 -0.32 -6.02
N LYS A 49 -6.69 0.60 -6.90
CA LYS A 49 -7.24 0.75 -8.25
C LYS A 49 -6.93 -0.49 -9.09
N ARG A 50 -5.69 -1.00 -9.07
CA ARG A 50 -5.27 -2.21 -9.77
C ARG A 50 -6.12 -3.43 -9.35
N LEU A 51 -6.28 -3.64 -8.05
CA LEU A 51 -7.10 -4.74 -7.51
C LEU A 51 -8.58 -4.63 -7.93
N HIS A 52 -9.13 -3.41 -7.96
CA HIS A 52 -10.49 -3.18 -8.43
C HIS A 52 -10.64 -3.44 -9.94
N GLU A 53 -9.62 -3.12 -10.74
CA GLU A 53 -9.57 -3.45 -12.17
C GLU A 53 -9.51 -4.97 -12.40
N GLU A 54 -8.87 -5.71 -11.49
CA GLU A 54 -8.90 -7.18 -11.39
C GLU A 54 -10.22 -7.75 -10.84
N LYS A 55 -11.27 -6.93 -10.77
CA LYS A 55 -12.64 -7.29 -10.35
C LYS A 55 -12.80 -7.63 -8.87
N MET A 56 -11.83 -7.30 -8.03
CA MET A 56 -12.01 -7.37 -6.58
C MET A 56 -13.00 -6.31 -6.11
N THR A 57 -13.92 -6.67 -5.23
CA THR A 57 -14.91 -5.75 -4.70
C THR A 57 -14.29 -4.74 -3.74
N LEU A 58 -14.94 -3.59 -3.56
CA LEU A 58 -14.48 -2.56 -2.61
C LEU A 58 -14.38 -3.10 -1.17
N ASN A 59 -15.26 -4.04 -0.80
CA ASN A 59 -15.25 -4.67 0.51
C ASN A 59 -14.05 -5.60 0.72
N GLU A 60 -13.71 -6.41 -0.28
CA GLU A 60 -12.54 -7.30 -0.24
C GLU A 60 -11.24 -6.49 -0.16
N ILE A 61 -11.13 -5.44 -0.97
CA ILE A 61 -10.00 -4.51 -0.91
C ILE A 61 -9.96 -3.80 0.46
N GLY A 62 -11.12 -3.38 0.96
CA GLY A 62 -11.24 -2.77 2.28
C GLY A 62 -10.72 -3.65 3.40
N LYS A 63 -11.07 -4.94 3.39
CA LYS A 63 -10.55 -5.93 4.36
C LYS A 63 -9.04 -6.07 4.30
N ARG A 64 -8.45 -6.07 3.10
CA ARG A 64 -6.99 -6.17 2.91
C ARG A 64 -6.22 -5.00 3.49
N PHE A 65 -6.74 -3.79 3.33
CA PHE A 65 -6.12 -2.54 3.75
C PHE A 65 -6.70 -1.97 5.05
N ASN A 66 -7.47 -2.77 5.79
CA ASN A 66 -8.17 -2.37 7.01
C ASN A 66 -8.93 -1.03 6.88
N MET A 67 -9.75 -0.93 5.84
CA MET A 67 -10.44 0.29 5.42
C MET A 67 -11.90 0.00 5.05
N SER A 68 -12.79 0.95 5.31
CA SER A 68 -14.18 0.86 4.82
C SER A 68 -14.27 0.96 3.29
N ASP A 69 -15.29 0.36 2.69
CA ASP A 69 -15.61 0.45 1.26
C ASP A 69 -15.64 1.92 0.77
N SER A 70 -16.20 2.82 1.58
CA SER A 70 -16.25 4.26 1.27
C SER A 70 -14.87 4.93 1.25
N GLY A 71 -13.93 4.41 2.04
CA GLY A 71 -12.53 4.85 2.06
C GLY A 71 -11.82 4.42 0.79
N VAL A 72 -11.96 3.14 0.43
CA VAL A 72 -11.39 2.56 -0.79
C VAL A 72 -11.89 3.31 -2.03
N TYR A 73 -13.21 3.51 -2.14
CA TYR A 73 -13.80 4.26 -3.26
C TYR A 73 -13.21 5.67 -3.40
N ARG A 74 -13.10 6.42 -2.29
CA ARG A 74 -12.52 7.78 -2.29
C ARG A 74 -11.06 7.78 -2.73
N ARG A 75 -10.29 6.75 -2.37
CA ARG A 75 -8.87 6.60 -2.76
C ARG A 75 -8.75 6.35 -4.26
N ILE A 76 -9.49 5.36 -4.78
CA ILE A 76 -9.48 5.00 -6.20
C ILE A 76 -9.92 6.19 -7.07
N LYS A 77 -10.98 6.91 -6.67
CA LYS A 77 -11.48 8.06 -7.44
C LYS A 77 -10.42 9.14 -7.62
N LYS A 78 -9.65 9.47 -6.56
CA LYS A 78 -8.57 10.48 -6.62
C LYS A 78 -7.44 10.10 -7.58
N VAL A 79 -7.23 8.82 -7.85
CA VAL A 79 -6.23 8.36 -8.83
C VAL A 79 -6.71 8.57 -10.26
N LYS A 80 -8.03 8.46 -10.53
CA LYS A 80 -8.60 8.73 -11.86
C LYS A 80 -8.44 10.19 -12.27
N GLU A 81 -8.67 11.11 -11.33
CA GLU A 81 -8.63 12.57 -11.56
C GLU A 81 -7.21 13.13 -11.86
N VAL A 82 -6.15 12.34 -11.68
CA VAL A 82 -4.75 12.78 -11.90
C VAL A 82 -4.14 12.09 -13.14
N GLY A 83 -4.87 11.18 -13.78
CA GLY A 83 -4.42 10.41 -14.96
C GLY A 83 -5.11 10.79 -16.26
N GLU A 84 -5.94 11.85 -16.26
CA GLU A 84 -6.52 12.54 -17.43
C GLU A 84 -5.96 13.96 -17.49
#